data_AF-A0A7Y3P495-F1
#
_entry.id   AF-A0A7Y3P495-F1
#
_cell.length_a   1.000
_cell.length_b   1.000
_cell.length_c   1.000
_cell.angle_alpha   90.00
_cell.angle_beta   90.00
_cell.angle_gamma   90.00
#
_symmetry.space_group_name_H-M   'P 1'
#
loop_
_entity.id
_entity.type
_entity.pdbx_description
1 polymer ?
#
loop_
_entity_poly.entity_id
_entity_poly.type
_entity_poly.pdbx_seq_one_letter_code
_entity_poly.pdbx_strand_id
1 'polypeptide(L)'
;MDTSRSEGSRTLKDTETQLAIAAIPDVHGHAKGEHRAFSEERPLPYSARMLFLWFYHACRRGSPRFLMVSDHVNFLTFEDPGAINTVRRALKLALAGDVYGAAETAVVDVAHATIVSDALRRGMRFSIGAEVDNDPRSRPDVANIIDAMRPDGIIRSIHFVPIEHPEKGADWLWAFDNPEFAHLLDGVGAERLWELYTHRLFEDISTLPTHIVGHFYVAATFGAWPDREKLESYEDRLLDICKERGIAIEINLRFFYREGVAPEQRDLMLAAYTRLMRKASAAGVSIAIGSDAHSPKDQGNGFDRIIEILRELEINEVVFPIGGRLAKVALRASREHIERAKRVEIPQPGTSIAGFSRAELGLPEIDEEEERRLAELRARNVRDVGSKRRAGSPERATKSPSAGSPETARGARSSPKRTAPAKPAKESPKAKPSSAPPPEPKAPAKPAAKAPAKPAAKAPAKPAAKAPAKPAAKAPAK
;
A
#
# COMPACT_ATOMS: atom_id res chain seq x y z
N MET A 1 11.58 11.81 50.98
CA MET A 1 12.74 11.16 50.35
C MET A 1 12.20 10.41 49.15
N ASP A 2 12.41 10.74 47.88
CA ASP A 2 13.06 11.83 47.17
C ASP A 2 12.22 11.96 45.88
N THR A 3 11.44 13.03 45.74
CA THR A 3 10.55 13.29 44.59
C THR A 3 11.23 14.17 43.53
N SER A 4 12.57 14.09 43.41
CA SER A 4 13.34 15.01 42.55
C SER A 4 14.11 14.35 41.40
N ARG A 5 13.62 13.23 40.85
CA ARG A 5 14.15 12.67 39.59
C ARG A 5 13.20 12.85 38.40
N SER A 6 13.38 14.02 37.76
CA SER A 6 13.43 14.21 36.30
C SER A 6 12.19 14.03 35.42
N GLU A 7 11.04 14.62 35.77
CA GLU A 7 10.01 14.91 34.76
C GLU A 7 10.39 16.07 33.81
N GLY A 8 11.34 16.92 34.20
CA GLY A 8 11.84 18.05 33.40
C GLY A 8 12.86 17.71 32.30
N SER A 9 13.15 16.41 32.08
CA SER A 9 14.14 15.92 31.11
C SER A 9 13.59 14.86 30.13
N ARG A 10 12.30 14.88 29.80
CA ARG A 10 11.94 14.60 28.39
C ARG A 10 12.38 15.84 27.61
N THR A 11 13.66 15.86 27.27
CA THR A 11 14.34 17.02 26.69
C THR A 11 13.64 17.48 25.41
N LEU A 12 13.69 18.78 25.07
CA LEU A 12 13.23 19.30 23.77
C LEU A 12 13.78 18.48 22.58
N LYS A 13 14.97 17.90 22.74
CA LYS A 13 15.62 17.00 21.78
C LYS A 13 14.86 15.68 21.58
N ASP A 14 14.25 15.12 22.62
CA ASP A 14 13.37 13.95 22.54
C ASP A 14 12.07 14.30 21.80
N THR A 15 11.47 15.45 22.10
CA THR A 15 10.28 15.94 21.38
C THR A 15 10.57 16.25 19.91
N GLU A 16 11.69 16.90 19.59
CA GLU A 16 12.10 17.17 18.21
C GLU A 16 12.38 15.87 17.45
N THR A 17 13.00 14.88 18.10
CA THR A 17 13.23 13.55 17.52
C THR A 17 11.92 12.83 17.24
N GLN A 18 10.98 12.83 18.19
CA GLN A 18 9.66 12.23 17.99
C GLN A 18 8.88 12.91 16.86
N LEU A 19 8.95 14.24 16.75
CA LEU A 19 8.33 14.98 15.65
C LEU A 19 8.96 14.67 14.30
N ALA A 20 10.30 14.56 14.25
CA ALA A 20 11.01 14.19 13.03
C ALA A 20 10.68 12.76 12.60
N ILE A 21 10.66 11.80 13.54
CA ILE A 21 10.21 10.42 13.30
C ILE A 21 8.77 10.40 12.76
N ALA A 22 7.85 11.12 13.39
CA ALA A 22 6.46 11.18 12.94
C ALA A 22 6.29 11.85 11.55
N ALA A 23 7.25 12.68 11.13
CA ALA A 23 7.27 13.33 9.83
C ALA A 23 7.81 12.43 8.72
N ILE A 24 8.52 11.34 9.03
CA ILE A 24 8.97 10.36 8.04
C ILE A 24 7.73 9.74 7.39
N PRO A 25 7.56 9.87 6.06
CA PRO A 25 6.54 9.14 5.33
C PRO A 25 6.93 7.67 5.28
N ASP A 26 6.00 6.79 5.60
CA ASP A 26 6.22 5.36 5.39
C ASP A 26 5.64 4.97 4.04
N VAL A 27 6.52 4.70 3.08
CA VAL A 27 6.13 4.45 1.69
C VAL A 27 5.87 2.98 1.40
N HIS A 28 6.10 2.06 2.35
CA HIS A 28 6.02 0.63 2.04
C HIS A 28 5.35 -0.14 3.18
N GLY A 29 4.16 -0.66 2.91
CA GLY A 29 3.41 -1.54 3.79
C GLY A 29 2.46 -2.43 3.00
N HIS A 30 2.16 -3.60 3.54
CA HIS A 30 1.44 -4.68 2.87
C HIS A 30 0.19 -5.04 3.67
N ALA A 31 -0.98 -4.68 3.17
CA ALA A 31 -2.25 -4.96 3.83
C ALA A 31 -2.62 -6.44 3.86
N LYS A 32 -2.02 -7.28 3.00
CA LYS A 32 -2.28 -8.72 2.93
C LYS A 32 -1.48 -9.51 3.97
N GLY A 33 -0.47 -8.86 4.56
CA GLY A 33 0.42 -9.42 5.57
C GLY A 33 1.43 -10.40 5.01
N GLU A 34 2.12 -11.13 5.90
CA GLU A 34 3.25 -11.99 5.56
C GLU A 34 2.92 -12.98 4.42
N HIS A 35 3.83 -13.06 3.46
CA HIS A 35 3.81 -14.12 2.47
C HIS A 35 3.84 -15.46 3.18
N ARG A 36 2.95 -16.37 2.75
CA ARG A 36 3.02 -17.76 3.16
C ARG A 36 4.10 -18.48 2.37
N ALA A 37 4.42 -19.68 2.83
CA ALA A 37 5.07 -20.71 2.04
C ALA A 37 4.65 -20.63 0.56
N PHE A 38 5.60 -20.63 -0.38
CA PHE A 38 5.33 -20.40 -1.80
C PHE A 38 4.32 -21.43 -2.35
N SER A 39 4.35 -22.64 -1.79
CA SER A 39 3.43 -23.74 -2.11
C SER A 39 2.02 -23.58 -1.51
N GLU A 40 1.87 -22.82 -0.42
CA GLU A 40 0.62 -22.62 0.33
C GLU A 40 -0.06 -21.28 0.02
N GLU A 41 0.65 -20.36 -0.62
CA GLU A 41 0.15 -19.03 -0.93
C GLU A 41 -1.10 -19.10 -1.82
N ARG A 42 -2.13 -18.34 -1.47
CA ARG A 42 -3.42 -18.32 -2.14
C ARG A 42 -3.76 -16.90 -2.60
N PRO A 43 -4.49 -16.75 -3.72
CA PRO A 43 -5.01 -15.46 -4.15
C PRO A 43 -5.80 -14.74 -3.05
N LEU A 44 -5.29 -13.61 -2.56
CA LEU A 44 -6.01 -12.74 -1.63
C LEU A 44 -6.24 -11.37 -2.28
N PRO A 45 -7.45 -11.12 -2.84
CA PRO A 45 -7.77 -9.81 -3.41
C PRO A 45 -7.93 -8.78 -2.30
N TYR A 46 -7.65 -7.52 -2.62
CA TYR A 46 -8.03 -6.42 -1.74
C TYR A 46 -9.54 -6.38 -1.53
N SER A 47 -9.93 -6.00 -0.32
CA SER A 47 -11.25 -5.42 -0.08
C SER A 47 -11.08 -4.00 0.43
N ALA A 48 -12.05 -3.14 0.14
CA ALA A 48 -12.07 -1.78 0.68
C ALA A 48 -12.01 -1.79 2.22
N ARG A 49 -12.66 -2.78 2.84
CA ARG A 49 -12.62 -3.00 4.29
C ARG A 49 -11.20 -3.25 4.80
N MET A 50 -10.45 -4.14 4.17
CA MET A 50 -9.09 -4.48 4.57
C MET A 50 -8.17 -3.25 4.55
N LEU A 51 -8.16 -2.52 3.42
CA LEU A 51 -7.38 -1.29 3.28
C LEU A 51 -7.81 -0.22 4.29
N PHE A 52 -9.12 -0.02 4.48
CA PHE A 52 -9.61 0.97 5.44
C PHE A 52 -9.21 0.62 6.88
N LEU A 53 -9.29 -0.66 7.26
CA LEU A 53 -8.87 -1.13 8.58
C LEU A 53 -7.37 -0.99 8.80
N TRP A 54 -6.56 -1.16 7.74
CA TRP A 54 -5.12 -0.89 7.80
C TRP A 54 -4.84 0.57 8.22
N PHE A 55 -5.47 1.53 7.52
CA PHE A 55 -5.34 2.95 7.85
C PHE A 55 -5.89 3.28 9.23
N TYR A 56 -7.01 2.67 9.63
CA TYR A 56 -7.55 2.80 10.98
C TYR A 56 -6.55 2.42 12.06
N HIS A 57 -5.82 1.30 11.90
CA HIS A 57 -4.81 0.89 12.87
C HIS A 57 -3.64 1.88 12.94
N ALA A 58 -3.22 2.46 11.82
CA ALA A 58 -2.24 3.55 11.80
C ALA A 58 -2.78 4.81 12.51
N CYS A 59 -4.04 5.19 12.27
CA CYS A 59 -4.70 6.32 12.93
C CYS A 59 -4.73 6.17 14.45
N ARG A 60 -5.00 4.96 14.95
CA ARG A 60 -5.03 4.68 16.41
C ARG A 60 -3.69 4.94 17.08
N ARG A 61 -2.57 4.76 16.38
CA ARG A 61 -1.22 5.05 16.89
C ARG A 61 -0.81 6.50 16.69
N GLY A 62 -1.37 7.17 15.69
CA GLY A 62 -1.06 8.57 15.36
C GLY A 62 0.30 8.78 14.70
N SER A 63 0.99 7.71 14.32
CA SER A 63 2.28 7.71 13.62
C SER A 63 2.41 6.44 12.77
N PRO A 64 3.04 6.50 11.58
CA PRO A 64 3.56 7.69 10.88
C PRO A 64 2.43 8.61 10.36
N ARG A 65 2.72 9.90 10.09
CA ARG A 65 1.69 10.85 9.61
C ARG A 65 1.34 10.68 8.14
N PHE A 66 2.24 10.12 7.33
CA PHE A 66 1.96 9.66 5.98
C PHE A 66 2.19 8.15 5.90
N LEU A 67 1.27 7.47 5.23
CA LEU A 67 1.37 6.03 4.99
C LEU A 67 0.93 5.68 3.56
N MET A 68 1.77 4.92 2.85
CA MET A 68 1.41 4.19 1.65
C MET A 68 1.21 2.70 1.96
N VAL A 69 0.13 2.12 1.45
CA VAL A 69 0.01 0.66 1.29
C VAL A 69 0.36 0.35 -0.16
N SER A 70 1.27 -0.59 -0.39
CA SER A 70 1.80 -0.97 -1.68
C SER A 70 2.10 -2.47 -1.69
N ASP A 71 1.05 -3.30 -1.76
CA ASP A 71 1.24 -4.74 -1.88
C ASP A 71 1.78 -5.11 -3.27
N HIS A 72 2.29 -6.34 -3.36
CA HIS A 72 2.75 -6.95 -4.60
C HIS A 72 1.62 -7.06 -5.63
N VAL A 73 1.89 -6.68 -6.88
CA VAL A 73 0.94 -6.80 -8.00
C VAL A 73 1.24 -8.05 -8.83
N ASN A 74 0.70 -9.20 -8.42
CA ASN A 74 0.80 -10.49 -9.14
C ASN A 74 -0.52 -11.31 -9.02
N PHE A 75 -0.60 -12.53 -9.59
CA PHE A 75 -1.85 -13.33 -9.56
C PHE A 75 -2.29 -13.79 -8.15
N LEU A 76 -1.35 -13.96 -7.21
CA LEU A 76 -1.68 -14.36 -5.83
C LEU A 76 -2.02 -13.18 -4.92
N THR A 77 -1.54 -12.00 -5.27
CA THR A 77 -1.80 -10.80 -4.49
C THR A 77 -2.34 -9.71 -5.39
N PHE A 78 -3.21 -10.03 -6.36
CA PHE A 78 -3.68 -9.00 -7.28
C PHE A 78 -4.46 -7.92 -6.52
N GLU A 79 -4.18 -6.67 -6.87
CA GLU A 79 -4.89 -5.53 -6.36
C GLU A 79 -6.18 -5.34 -7.17
N ASP A 80 -7.34 -5.31 -6.50
CA ASP A 80 -8.63 -5.07 -7.17
C ASP A 80 -8.83 -3.55 -7.36
N PRO A 81 -8.85 -3.02 -8.60
CA PRO A 81 -9.09 -1.60 -8.84
C PRO A 81 -10.43 -1.13 -8.26
N GLY A 82 -11.44 -2.01 -8.20
CA GLY A 82 -12.74 -1.71 -7.59
C GLY A 82 -12.63 -1.42 -6.09
N ALA A 83 -11.96 -2.31 -5.34
CA ALA A 83 -11.67 -2.12 -3.93
C ALA A 83 -10.87 -0.84 -3.65
N ILE A 84 -9.85 -0.55 -4.47
CA ILE A 84 -9.01 0.66 -4.34
C ILE A 84 -9.83 1.93 -4.54
N ASN A 85 -10.64 1.99 -5.59
CA ASN A 85 -11.50 3.15 -5.85
C ASN A 85 -12.54 3.33 -4.74
N THR A 86 -13.06 2.23 -4.19
CA THR A 86 -14.00 2.23 -3.08
C THR A 86 -13.38 2.79 -1.80
N VAL A 87 -12.17 2.34 -1.42
CA VAL A 87 -11.50 2.88 -0.22
C VAL A 87 -11.07 4.33 -0.42
N ARG A 88 -10.61 4.74 -1.62
CA ARG A 88 -10.33 6.15 -1.93
C ARG A 88 -11.57 7.02 -1.73
N ARG A 89 -12.74 6.55 -2.15
CA ARG A 89 -14.02 7.25 -1.90
C ARG A 89 -14.32 7.32 -0.40
N ALA A 90 -14.17 6.21 0.34
CA ALA A 90 -14.41 6.17 1.79
C ALA A 90 -13.47 7.14 2.55
N LEU A 91 -12.19 7.22 2.17
CA LEU A 91 -11.24 8.16 2.78
C LEU A 91 -11.59 9.63 2.49
N LYS A 92 -12.11 9.94 1.29
CA LYS A 92 -12.61 11.29 0.97
C LYS A 92 -13.83 11.67 1.83
N LEU A 93 -14.76 10.73 2.02
CA LEU A 93 -15.93 10.94 2.90
C LEU A 93 -15.49 11.14 4.35
N ALA A 94 -14.56 10.32 4.85
CA ALA A 94 -14.00 10.45 6.19
C ALA A 94 -13.30 11.81 6.37
N LEU A 95 -12.48 12.25 5.41
CA LEU A 95 -11.83 13.57 5.47
C LEU A 95 -12.86 14.72 5.51
N ALA A 96 -13.99 14.59 4.80
CA ALA A 96 -15.09 15.56 4.83
C ALA A 96 -15.89 15.53 6.15
N GLY A 97 -15.66 14.54 7.02
CA GLY A 97 -16.41 14.34 8.26
C GLY A 97 -17.70 13.53 8.09
N ASP A 98 -17.97 12.98 6.92
CA ASP A 98 -19.09 12.05 6.70
C ASP A 98 -18.70 10.63 7.14
N VAL A 99 -18.73 10.43 8.46
CA VAL A 99 -18.33 9.16 9.08
C VAL A 99 -19.29 8.01 8.76
N TYR A 100 -20.57 8.29 8.53
CA TYR A 100 -21.56 7.27 8.17
C TYR A 100 -21.38 6.81 6.74
N GLY A 101 -21.22 7.74 5.79
CA GLY A 101 -20.96 7.42 4.39
C GLY A 101 -19.61 6.71 4.21
N ALA A 102 -18.58 7.11 4.96
CA ALA A 102 -17.30 6.42 4.97
C ALA A 102 -17.42 4.98 5.50
N ALA A 103 -18.12 4.80 6.62
CA ALA A 103 -18.36 3.50 7.23
C ALA A 103 -19.12 2.54 6.30
N GLU A 104 -20.20 3.02 5.68
CA GLU A 104 -20.96 2.26 4.70
C GLU A 104 -20.13 1.90 3.47
N THR A 105 -19.41 2.87 2.89
CA THR A 105 -18.62 2.68 1.67
C THR A 105 -17.48 1.67 1.88
N ALA A 106 -16.77 1.73 3.01
CA ALA A 106 -15.69 0.80 3.31
C ALA A 106 -16.17 -0.49 3.99
N VAL A 107 -17.48 -0.62 4.26
CA VAL A 107 -18.06 -1.74 5.00
C VAL A 107 -17.35 -1.92 6.35
N VAL A 108 -17.26 -0.84 7.14
CA VAL A 108 -16.66 -0.80 8.49
C VAL A 108 -17.63 -0.21 9.51
N ASP A 109 -17.32 -0.40 10.79
CA ASP A 109 -18.09 0.23 11.86
C ASP A 109 -17.89 1.75 11.86
N VAL A 110 -18.95 2.48 12.21
CA VAL A 110 -18.92 3.95 12.32
C VAL A 110 -17.79 4.41 13.26
N ALA A 111 -17.55 3.67 14.35
CA ALA A 111 -16.45 3.95 15.27
C ALA A 111 -15.07 3.93 14.59
N HIS A 112 -14.84 3.00 13.64
CA HIS A 112 -13.59 2.95 12.88
C HIS A 112 -13.46 4.15 11.94
N ALA A 113 -14.56 4.50 11.24
CA ALA A 113 -14.60 5.65 10.36
C ALA A 113 -14.39 6.98 11.11
N THR A 114 -14.91 7.12 12.33
CA THR A 114 -14.68 8.29 13.18
C THR A 114 -13.20 8.46 13.50
N ILE A 115 -12.50 7.40 13.90
CA ILE A 115 -11.06 7.48 14.21
C ILE A 115 -10.25 7.89 12.96
N VAL A 116 -10.58 7.33 11.79
CA VAL A 116 -9.92 7.70 10.53
C VAL A 116 -10.22 9.15 10.13
N SER A 117 -11.48 9.58 10.24
CA SER A 117 -11.91 10.97 9.99
C SER A 117 -11.13 11.96 10.85
N ASP A 118 -11.06 11.72 12.17
CA ASP A 118 -10.35 12.58 13.10
C ASP A 118 -8.85 12.67 12.77
N ALA A 119 -8.21 11.54 12.46
CA ALA A 119 -6.81 11.49 12.09
C ALA A 119 -6.52 12.25 10.78
N LEU A 120 -7.33 12.04 9.74
CA LEU A 120 -7.23 12.75 8.46
C LEU A 120 -7.37 14.27 8.63
N ARG A 121 -8.36 14.71 9.43
CA ARG A 121 -8.58 16.13 9.76
C ARG A 121 -7.45 16.72 10.60
N ARG A 122 -6.74 15.91 11.38
CA ARG A 122 -5.52 16.27 12.11
C ARG A 122 -4.24 16.16 11.27
N GLY A 123 -4.37 15.93 9.97
CA GLY A 123 -3.26 16.01 9.03
C GLY A 123 -2.58 14.68 8.71
N MET A 124 -3.12 13.53 9.13
CA MET A 124 -2.66 12.24 8.58
C MET A 124 -3.04 12.14 7.11
N ARG A 125 -2.19 11.49 6.31
CA ARG A 125 -2.37 11.34 4.87
C ARG A 125 -2.08 9.91 4.47
N PHE A 126 -2.85 9.41 3.50
CA PHE A 126 -2.74 8.05 3.01
C PHE A 126 -2.59 8.04 1.50
N SER A 127 -1.89 7.03 1.00
CA SER A 127 -1.77 6.73 -0.42
C SER A 127 -1.90 5.23 -0.63
N ILE A 128 -2.25 4.85 -1.86
CA ILE A 128 -2.31 3.45 -2.27
C ILE A 128 -1.39 3.32 -3.48
N GLY A 129 -0.24 2.70 -3.27
CA GLY A 129 0.74 2.41 -4.30
C GLY A 129 0.61 0.98 -4.79
N ALA A 130 1.66 0.54 -5.48
CA ALA A 130 1.87 -0.84 -5.84
C ALA A 130 3.35 -1.17 -5.75
N GLU A 131 3.66 -2.32 -5.17
CA GLU A 131 4.93 -2.97 -5.40
C GLU A 131 4.80 -3.86 -6.63
N VAL A 132 5.50 -3.50 -7.70
CA VAL A 132 5.47 -4.25 -8.93
C VAL A 132 6.77 -5.01 -9.05
N ASP A 133 6.67 -6.32 -8.88
CA ASP A 133 7.79 -7.24 -8.95
C ASP A 133 7.85 -7.99 -10.29
N ASN A 134 8.82 -8.89 -10.40
CA ASN A 134 9.01 -9.78 -11.54
C ASN A 134 8.54 -11.23 -11.28
N ASP A 135 7.57 -11.42 -10.39
CA ASP A 135 7.00 -12.73 -10.07
C ASP A 135 6.50 -13.44 -11.34
N PRO A 136 6.90 -14.70 -11.62
CA PRO A 136 6.36 -15.48 -12.74
C PRO A 136 4.85 -15.60 -12.77
N ARG A 137 4.20 -15.47 -11.62
CA ARG A 137 2.74 -15.52 -11.44
C ARG A 137 2.10 -14.19 -11.88
N SER A 138 2.88 -13.16 -12.17
CA SER A 138 2.40 -11.90 -12.74
C SER A 138 1.89 -12.11 -14.17
N ARG A 139 0.65 -11.70 -14.43
CA ARG A 139 0.06 -11.78 -15.78
C ARG A 139 0.75 -10.79 -16.72
N PRO A 140 0.70 -11.01 -18.05
CA PRO A 140 0.97 -9.97 -19.05
C PRO A 140 0.14 -8.69 -18.83
N ASP A 141 -0.92 -8.79 -18.03
CA ASP A 141 -1.86 -7.74 -17.65
C ASP A 141 -1.40 -6.86 -16.48
N VAL A 142 -0.20 -7.04 -15.90
CA VAL A 142 0.27 -6.15 -14.80
C VAL A 142 0.19 -4.67 -15.21
N ALA A 143 0.58 -4.34 -16.45
CA ALA A 143 0.42 -2.98 -16.97
C ALA A 143 -1.07 -2.54 -16.98
N ASN A 144 -1.98 -3.40 -17.43
CA ASN A 144 -3.42 -3.11 -17.44
C ASN A 144 -3.97 -2.91 -16.02
N ILE A 145 -3.49 -3.68 -15.04
CA ILE A 145 -3.88 -3.55 -13.63
C ILE A 145 -3.38 -2.22 -13.08
N ILE A 146 -2.09 -1.90 -13.30
CA ILE A 146 -1.50 -0.62 -12.88
C ILE A 146 -2.25 0.56 -13.51
N ASP A 147 -2.58 0.49 -14.79
CA ASP A 147 -3.33 1.53 -15.50
C ASP A 147 -4.76 1.70 -14.97
N ALA A 148 -5.45 0.60 -14.65
CA ALA A 148 -6.79 0.63 -14.08
C ALA A 148 -6.79 1.15 -12.64
N MET A 149 -5.77 0.80 -11.88
CA MET A 149 -5.61 1.15 -10.49
C MET A 149 -5.16 2.59 -10.29
N ARG A 150 -4.32 3.10 -11.19
CA ARG A 150 -3.66 4.41 -11.08
C ARG A 150 -3.03 4.58 -9.69
N PRO A 151 -2.03 3.76 -9.33
CA PRO A 151 -1.42 3.85 -8.02
C PRO A 151 -0.82 5.23 -7.79
N ASP A 152 -0.83 5.66 -6.53
CA ASP A 152 -0.21 6.91 -6.12
C ASP A 152 1.31 6.86 -6.26
N GLY A 153 1.90 5.67 -6.12
CA GLY A 153 3.33 5.38 -6.28
C GLY A 153 3.57 3.95 -6.76
N ILE A 154 4.71 3.74 -7.44
CA ILE A 154 5.14 2.44 -7.94
C ILE A 154 6.51 2.16 -7.35
N ILE A 155 6.57 1.14 -6.50
CA ILE A 155 7.81 0.53 -6.03
C ILE A 155 8.14 -0.59 -7.01
N ARG A 156 9.35 -0.60 -7.55
CA ARG A 156 9.83 -1.65 -8.47
C ARG A 156 10.82 -2.53 -7.72
N SER A 157 10.50 -3.81 -7.58
CA SER A 157 11.32 -4.78 -6.84
C SER A 157 11.63 -5.99 -7.71
N ILE A 158 12.73 -6.68 -7.40
CA ILE A 158 13.07 -7.96 -8.02
C ILE A 158 13.17 -8.99 -6.90
N HIS A 159 12.38 -10.06 -7.01
CA HIS A 159 12.36 -11.17 -6.05
C HIS A 159 12.70 -12.51 -6.70
N PHE A 160 12.66 -12.57 -8.04
CA PHE A 160 12.91 -13.79 -8.80
C PHE A 160 14.11 -13.63 -9.74
N VAL A 161 14.99 -14.64 -9.80
CA VAL A 161 16.07 -14.69 -10.80
C VAL A 161 16.07 -16.03 -11.53
N PRO A 162 16.35 -16.06 -12.85
CA PRO A 162 16.39 -17.31 -13.60
C PRO A 162 17.67 -18.10 -13.28
N ILE A 163 17.52 -19.38 -12.93
CA ILE A 163 18.64 -20.29 -12.67
C ILE A 163 18.44 -21.65 -13.35
N GLU A 164 19.51 -22.44 -13.43
CA GLU A 164 19.44 -23.88 -13.70
C GLU A 164 19.06 -24.61 -12.40
N HIS A 165 17.79 -24.95 -12.24
CA HIS A 165 17.34 -25.63 -11.03
C HIS A 165 17.64 -27.14 -11.11
N PRO A 166 18.22 -27.78 -10.07
CA PRO A 166 18.63 -29.19 -10.11
C PRO A 166 17.55 -30.17 -10.58
N GLU A 167 16.30 -29.94 -10.17
CA GLU A 167 15.15 -30.78 -10.56
C GLU A 167 14.23 -30.20 -11.65
N LYS A 168 14.18 -28.86 -11.82
CA LYS A 168 13.21 -28.18 -12.69
C LYS A 168 13.82 -27.77 -14.03
N GLY A 169 15.15 -27.81 -14.14
CA GLY A 169 15.91 -27.47 -15.34
C GLY A 169 16.18 -25.97 -15.49
N ALA A 170 16.60 -25.60 -16.70
CA ALA A 170 16.92 -24.25 -17.11
C ALA A 170 15.78 -23.25 -16.94
N ASP A 171 16.15 -21.98 -16.74
CA ASP A 171 15.26 -20.82 -16.68
C ASP A 171 14.18 -20.89 -15.59
N TRP A 172 14.40 -21.69 -14.55
CA TRP A 172 13.49 -21.71 -13.41
C TRP A 172 13.65 -20.42 -12.59
N LEU A 173 12.54 -19.73 -12.34
CA LEU A 173 12.52 -18.46 -11.63
C LEU A 173 12.58 -18.70 -10.11
N TRP A 174 13.77 -18.48 -9.55
CA TRP A 174 14.08 -18.68 -8.14
C TRP A 174 13.71 -17.46 -7.30
N ALA A 175 12.78 -17.64 -6.35
CA ALA A 175 12.48 -16.69 -5.27
C ALA A 175 13.64 -16.67 -4.25
N PHE A 176 14.68 -15.88 -4.53
CA PHE A 176 15.97 -15.98 -3.82
C PHE A 176 15.95 -15.45 -2.39
N ASP A 177 14.93 -14.66 -2.03
CA ASP A 177 14.72 -14.06 -0.72
C ASP A 177 13.69 -14.82 0.14
N ASN A 178 13.09 -15.88 -0.42
CA ASN A 178 12.17 -16.75 0.29
C ASN A 178 12.95 -17.85 1.08
N PRO A 179 12.69 -17.99 2.40
CA PRO A 179 13.37 -18.99 3.22
C PRO A 179 13.26 -20.44 2.73
N GLU A 180 12.18 -20.81 2.03
CA GLU A 180 11.99 -22.15 1.47
C GLU A 180 13.07 -22.53 0.44
N PHE A 181 13.58 -21.53 -0.27
CA PHE A 181 14.54 -21.73 -1.37
C PHE A 181 15.93 -21.19 -1.04
N ALA A 182 16.20 -20.79 0.21
CA ALA A 182 17.49 -20.25 0.64
C ALA A 182 18.65 -21.23 0.37
N HIS A 183 18.39 -22.54 0.45
CA HIS A 183 19.38 -23.60 0.21
C HIS A 183 19.95 -23.60 -1.23
N LEU A 184 19.24 -23.03 -2.21
CA LEU A 184 19.73 -22.95 -3.59
C LEU A 184 20.92 -21.99 -3.74
N LEU A 185 21.10 -21.08 -2.78
CA LEU A 185 22.25 -20.17 -2.73
C LEU A 185 23.58 -20.91 -2.69
N ASP A 186 23.66 -22.08 -2.05
CA ASP A 186 24.90 -22.87 -1.97
C ASP A 186 25.40 -23.32 -3.34
N GLY A 187 24.47 -23.57 -4.27
CA GLY A 187 24.78 -23.96 -5.65
C GLY A 187 24.98 -22.78 -6.60
N VAL A 188 24.21 -21.71 -6.44
CA VAL A 188 24.27 -20.53 -7.32
C VAL A 188 25.43 -19.60 -6.94
N GLY A 189 25.67 -19.40 -5.66
CA GLY A 189 26.67 -18.49 -5.12
C GLY A 189 26.25 -17.01 -5.12
N ALA A 190 26.83 -16.22 -4.22
CA ALA A 190 26.50 -14.81 -4.04
C ALA A 190 26.81 -13.96 -5.28
N GLU A 191 27.98 -14.15 -5.88
CA GLU A 191 28.40 -13.38 -7.07
C GLU A 191 27.41 -13.53 -8.22
N ARG A 192 27.00 -14.76 -8.53
CA ARG A 192 26.05 -15.02 -9.62
C ARG A 192 24.64 -14.48 -9.31
N LEU A 193 24.19 -14.61 -8.06
CA LEU A 193 22.91 -14.04 -7.62
C LEU A 193 22.89 -12.52 -7.85
N TRP A 194 23.94 -11.80 -7.43
CA TRP A 194 24.02 -10.35 -7.60
C TRP A 194 24.10 -9.92 -9.06
N GLU A 195 24.82 -10.65 -9.91
CA GLU A 195 24.82 -10.39 -11.36
C GLU A 195 23.41 -10.51 -11.97
N LEU A 196 22.70 -11.59 -11.66
CA LEU A 196 21.34 -11.83 -12.19
C LEU A 196 20.34 -10.80 -11.65
N TYR A 197 20.39 -10.53 -10.35
CA TYR A 197 19.53 -9.58 -9.67
C TYR A 197 19.71 -8.16 -10.22
N THR A 198 20.95 -7.67 -10.27
CA THR A 198 21.24 -6.29 -10.72
C THR A 198 21.01 -6.12 -12.21
N HIS A 199 21.34 -7.11 -13.04
CA HIS A 199 21.00 -7.09 -14.47
C HIS A 199 19.50 -6.85 -14.67
N ARG A 200 18.67 -7.67 -14.02
CA ARG A 200 17.22 -7.57 -14.16
C ARG A 200 16.66 -6.28 -13.56
N LEU A 201 17.13 -5.90 -12.37
CA LEU A 201 16.69 -4.67 -11.73
C LEU A 201 16.98 -3.45 -12.61
N PHE A 202 18.21 -3.34 -13.13
CA PHE A 202 18.61 -2.20 -13.95
C PHE A 202 17.87 -2.16 -15.28
N GLU A 203 17.59 -3.30 -15.91
CA GLU A 203 16.72 -3.37 -17.09
C GLU A 203 15.32 -2.82 -16.79
N ASP A 204 14.69 -3.28 -15.71
CA ASP A 204 13.32 -2.89 -15.35
C ASP A 204 13.22 -1.41 -14.98
N ILE A 205 14.10 -0.88 -14.11
CA ILE A 205 14.01 0.53 -13.69
C ILE A 205 14.41 1.51 -14.82
N SER A 206 15.23 1.07 -15.77
CA SER A 206 15.64 1.87 -16.94
C SER A 206 14.55 1.97 -18.02
N THR A 207 13.58 1.06 -18.02
CA THR A 207 12.59 0.97 -19.11
C THR A 207 11.16 1.14 -18.62
N LEU A 208 10.80 0.57 -17.46
CA LEU A 208 9.43 0.52 -16.97
C LEU A 208 9.08 1.68 -16.03
N PRO A 209 7.80 2.11 -15.97
CA PRO A 209 7.34 3.12 -15.03
C PRO A 209 7.71 2.78 -13.59
N THR A 210 8.44 3.66 -12.93
CA THR A 210 8.98 3.44 -11.58
C THR A 210 9.05 4.79 -10.87
N HIS A 211 8.62 4.83 -9.60
CA HIS A 211 8.80 6.00 -8.75
C HIS A 211 9.88 5.76 -7.70
N ILE A 212 9.93 4.54 -7.17
CA ILE A 212 10.83 4.13 -6.10
C ILE A 212 11.43 2.77 -6.49
N VAL A 213 12.74 2.61 -6.33
CA VAL A 213 13.40 1.30 -6.41
C VAL A 213 13.27 0.61 -5.06
N GLY A 214 12.60 -0.54 -5.01
CA GLY A 214 12.38 -1.31 -3.79
C GLY A 214 13.65 -1.99 -3.29
N HIS A 215 13.79 -2.07 -1.97
CA HIS A 215 14.82 -2.77 -1.18
C HIS A 215 16.02 -3.33 -1.98
N PHE A 216 16.92 -2.45 -2.42
CA PHE A 216 18.05 -2.80 -3.30
C PHE A 216 18.96 -3.93 -2.76
N TYR A 217 19.08 -4.06 -1.44
CA TYR A 217 19.92 -5.08 -0.81
C TYR A 217 19.21 -6.41 -0.55
N VAL A 218 18.01 -6.64 -1.10
CA VAL A 218 17.25 -7.87 -0.87
C VAL A 218 18.00 -9.14 -1.27
N ALA A 219 18.90 -9.08 -2.26
CA ALA A 219 19.77 -10.20 -2.63
C ALA A 219 20.70 -10.65 -1.48
N ALA A 220 21.01 -9.77 -0.52
CA ALA A 220 21.80 -10.09 0.66
C ALA A 220 20.97 -10.62 1.85
N THR A 221 19.67 -10.88 1.68
CA THR A 221 18.74 -11.33 2.73
C THR A 221 19.27 -12.51 3.55
N PHE A 222 19.95 -13.46 2.89
CA PHE A 222 20.54 -14.65 3.52
C PHE A 222 22.07 -14.56 3.67
N GLY A 223 22.61 -13.34 3.76
CA GLY A 223 24.05 -13.10 3.95
C GLY A 223 24.89 -13.21 2.68
N ALA A 224 24.25 -13.34 1.51
CA ALA A 224 24.92 -13.35 0.21
C ALA A 224 25.37 -11.94 -0.18
N TRP A 225 26.52 -11.49 0.30
CA TRP A 225 27.13 -10.22 -0.12
C TRP A 225 28.17 -10.47 -1.22
N PRO A 226 28.23 -9.63 -2.27
CA PRO A 226 29.33 -9.68 -3.22
C PRO A 226 30.56 -8.97 -2.62
N ASP A 227 31.69 -9.03 -3.31
CA ASP A 227 32.85 -8.21 -2.95
C ASP A 227 32.49 -6.70 -2.85
N ARG A 228 33.20 -5.97 -1.98
CA ARG A 228 32.94 -4.54 -1.71
C ARG A 228 33.03 -3.69 -2.97
N GLU A 229 34.05 -3.87 -3.82
CA GLU A 229 34.19 -3.06 -5.04
C GLU A 229 33.04 -3.32 -6.01
N LYS A 230 32.62 -4.58 -6.15
CA LYS A 230 31.46 -4.94 -6.98
C LYS A 230 30.17 -4.33 -6.44
N LEU A 231 29.92 -4.45 -5.14
CA LEU A 231 28.74 -3.86 -4.51
C LEU A 231 28.67 -2.35 -4.79
N GLU A 232 29.78 -1.65 -4.59
CA GLU A 232 29.85 -0.22 -4.84
C GLU A 232 29.62 0.14 -6.32
N SER A 233 30.12 -0.67 -7.25
CA SER A 233 29.84 -0.49 -8.69
C SER A 233 28.35 -0.64 -9.02
N TYR A 234 27.64 -1.55 -8.35
CA TYR A 234 26.20 -1.72 -8.52
C TYR A 234 25.42 -0.55 -7.90
N GLU A 235 25.84 -0.05 -6.74
CA GLU A 235 25.26 1.15 -6.13
C GLU A 235 25.42 2.37 -7.03
N ASP A 236 26.61 2.58 -7.60
CA ASP A 236 26.88 3.74 -8.45
C ASP A 236 26.00 3.68 -9.71
N ARG A 237 25.90 2.50 -10.33
CA ARG A 237 25.02 2.28 -11.49
C ARG A 237 23.54 2.46 -11.16
N LEU A 238 23.08 2.01 -9.99
CA LEU A 238 21.72 2.27 -9.51
C LEU A 238 21.45 3.77 -9.43
N LEU A 239 22.37 4.53 -8.82
CA LEU A 239 22.21 5.97 -8.61
C LEU A 239 22.24 6.75 -9.92
N ASP A 240 23.07 6.36 -10.89
CA ASP A 240 23.09 6.94 -12.23
C ASP A 240 21.72 6.82 -12.91
N ILE A 241 21.14 5.61 -12.91
CA ILE A 241 19.82 5.37 -13.51
C ILE A 241 18.74 6.16 -12.75
N CYS A 242 18.77 6.14 -11.42
CA CYS A 242 17.81 6.88 -10.60
C CYS A 242 17.87 8.38 -10.87
N LYS A 243 19.07 8.94 -11.02
CA LYS A 243 19.28 10.35 -11.35
C LYS A 243 18.75 10.70 -12.74
N GLU A 244 19.08 9.90 -13.75
CA GLU A 244 18.61 10.09 -15.13
C GLU A 244 17.09 10.04 -15.22
N ARG A 245 16.47 9.11 -14.50
CA ARG A 245 15.03 8.82 -14.58
C ARG A 245 14.18 9.60 -13.57
N GLY A 246 14.80 10.33 -12.64
CA GLY A 246 14.10 11.01 -11.54
C GLY A 246 13.43 10.05 -10.55
N ILE A 247 14.01 8.87 -10.35
CA ILE A 247 13.51 7.81 -9.47
C ILE A 247 14.16 7.96 -8.09
N ALA A 248 13.44 7.58 -7.03
CA ALA A 248 13.98 7.52 -5.69
C ALA A 248 14.49 6.11 -5.34
N ILE A 249 15.49 6.02 -4.47
CA ILE A 249 15.87 4.76 -3.83
C ILE A 249 15.04 4.55 -2.55
N GLU A 250 14.62 3.32 -2.29
CA GLU A 250 14.06 2.95 -1.00
C GLU A 250 15.17 2.59 0.00
N ILE A 251 15.06 3.13 1.21
CA ILE A 251 15.69 2.57 2.39
C ILE A 251 14.65 1.76 3.15
N ASN A 252 14.68 0.44 2.95
CA ASN A 252 13.74 -0.50 3.51
C ASN A 252 14.22 -0.98 4.88
N LEU A 253 13.40 -0.78 5.90
CA LEU A 253 13.76 -0.99 7.29
C LEU A 253 13.32 -2.35 7.84
N ARG A 254 12.65 -3.19 7.04
CA ARG A 254 12.18 -4.51 7.46
C ARG A 254 13.28 -5.35 8.08
N PHE A 255 14.46 -5.31 7.47
CA PHE A 255 15.64 -6.06 7.88
C PHE A 255 16.03 -5.83 9.37
N PHE A 256 15.69 -4.66 9.91
CA PHE A 256 16.07 -4.24 11.26
C PHE A 256 15.18 -4.77 12.38
N TYR A 257 13.95 -5.17 12.06
CA TYR A 257 12.97 -5.66 13.03
C TYR A 257 12.40 -7.04 12.68
N ARG A 258 12.73 -7.59 11.51
CA ARG A 258 12.43 -8.99 11.17
C ARG A 258 13.13 -9.95 12.14
N GLU A 259 12.41 -11.00 12.51
CA GLU A 259 12.94 -12.10 13.32
C GLU A 259 13.99 -12.90 12.54
N GLY A 260 14.87 -13.61 13.25
CA GLY A 260 15.87 -14.50 12.64
C GLY A 260 17.06 -13.82 11.97
N VAL A 261 17.17 -12.48 12.01
CA VAL A 261 18.33 -11.74 11.48
C VAL A 261 19.36 -11.52 12.59
N ALA A 262 20.60 -11.98 12.35
CA ALA A 262 21.69 -11.86 13.32
C ALA A 262 22.14 -10.40 13.50
N PRO A 263 22.62 -9.98 14.69
CA PRO A 263 23.11 -8.62 14.94
C PRO A 263 24.17 -8.16 13.93
N GLU A 264 25.12 -9.04 13.59
CA GLU A 264 26.22 -8.74 12.67
C GLU A 264 25.70 -8.44 11.26
N GLN A 265 24.66 -9.14 10.83
CA GLN A 265 24.01 -8.87 9.55
C GLN A 265 23.31 -7.51 9.56
N ARG A 266 22.70 -7.12 10.69
CA ARG A 266 22.07 -5.80 10.84
C ARG A 266 23.10 -4.68 10.77
N ASP A 267 24.26 -4.85 11.39
CA ASP A 267 25.36 -3.87 11.33
C ASP A 267 25.92 -3.72 9.92
N LEU A 268 26.09 -4.84 9.20
CA LEU A 268 26.50 -4.83 7.79
C LEU A 268 25.48 -4.09 6.90
N MET A 269 24.18 -4.36 7.10
CA MET A 269 23.11 -3.69 6.37
C MET A 269 23.05 -2.19 6.69
N LEU A 270 23.23 -1.81 7.96
CA LEU A 270 23.27 -0.42 8.41
C LEU A 270 24.43 0.34 7.74
N ALA A 271 25.61 -0.27 7.69
CA ALA A 271 26.77 0.30 6.99
C ALA A 271 26.52 0.44 5.48
N ALA A 272 25.86 -0.54 4.85
CA ALA A 272 25.51 -0.48 3.43
C ALA A 272 24.47 0.62 3.13
N TYR A 273 23.42 0.76 3.93
CA TYR A 273 22.46 1.86 3.79
C TYR A 273 23.11 3.21 4.03
N THR A 274 23.95 3.36 5.05
CA THR A 274 24.64 4.62 5.33
C THR A 274 25.52 5.04 4.15
N ARG A 275 26.26 4.11 3.54
CA ARG A 275 27.04 4.36 2.32
C ARG A 275 26.15 4.78 1.15
N LEU A 276 25.10 4.01 0.85
CA LEU A 276 24.19 4.30 -0.27
C LEU A 276 23.48 5.64 -0.10
N MET A 277 23.00 5.97 1.09
CA MET A 277 22.37 7.26 1.38
C MET A 277 23.34 8.42 1.22
N ARG A 278 24.60 8.26 1.63
CA ARG A 278 25.66 9.26 1.43
C ARG A 278 25.91 9.51 -0.05
N LYS A 279 26.06 8.44 -0.85
CA LYS A 279 26.22 8.51 -2.30
C LYS A 279 25.00 9.15 -2.97
N ALA A 280 23.78 8.72 -2.61
CA ALA A 280 22.54 9.25 -3.15
C ALA A 280 22.39 10.75 -2.88
N SER A 281 22.65 11.18 -1.65
CA SER A 281 22.62 12.60 -1.27
C SER A 281 23.64 13.41 -2.08
N ALA A 282 24.87 12.94 -2.21
CA ALA A 282 25.90 13.61 -3.01
C ALA A 282 25.55 13.68 -4.52
N ALA A 283 24.90 12.64 -5.05
CA ALA A 283 24.47 12.58 -6.45
C ALA A 283 23.20 13.39 -6.75
N GLY A 284 22.45 13.81 -5.72
CA GLY A 284 21.14 14.45 -5.84
C GLY A 284 19.99 13.48 -6.09
N VAL A 285 20.18 12.19 -5.80
CA VAL A 285 19.14 11.15 -5.93
C VAL A 285 18.22 11.19 -4.71
N SER A 286 16.91 11.10 -4.96
CA SER A 286 15.90 11.16 -3.90
C SER A 286 15.87 9.88 -3.07
N ILE A 287 15.56 10.02 -1.78
CA ILE A 287 15.50 8.91 -0.82
C ILE A 287 14.08 8.79 -0.29
N ALA A 288 13.49 7.60 -0.37
CA ALA A 288 12.22 7.23 0.23
C ALA A 288 12.47 6.23 1.38
N ILE A 289 11.63 6.27 2.42
CA ILE A 289 11.77 5.41 3.59
C ILE A 289 10.55 4.49 3.68
N GLY A 290 10.79 3.18 3.78
CA GLY A 290 9.74 2.17 3.89
C GLY A 290 10.00 1.25 5.07
N SER A 291 8.97 1.00 5.88
CA SER A 291 9.03 -0.05 6.89
C SER A 291 8.98 -1.44 6.26
N ASP A 292 8.22 -1.61 5.17
CA ASP A 292 7.83 -2.91 4.62
C ASP A 292 7.06 -3.70 5.71
N ALA A 293 6.05 -3.01 6.25
CA ALA A 293 5.20 -3.53 7.30
C ALA A 293 4.20 -4.54 6.74
N HIS A 294 4.30 -5.79 7.17
CA HIS A 294 3.35 -6.87 6.88
C HIS A 294 2.30 -7.07 7.99
N SER A 295 2.23 -6.13 8.92
CA SER A 295 1.13 -6.00 9.87
C SER A 295 0.99 -4.54 10.25
N PRO A 296 -0.21 -4.04 10.59
CA PRO A 296 -0.32 -2.66 11.00
C PRO A 296 0.62 -2.34 12.16
N LYS A 297 0.87 -3.28 13.08
CA LYS A 297 1.75 -3.05 14.25
C LYS A 297 3.20 -2.71 13.87
N ASP A 298 3.64 -3.11 12.68
CA ASP A 298 5.02 -2.96 12.23
C ASP A 298 5.27 -1.65 11.47
N GLN A 299 4.20 -0.88 11.21
CA GLN A 299 4.31 0.39 10.50
C GLN A 299 5.19 1.39 11.25
N GLY A 300 6.14 2.00 10.53
CA GLY A 300 7.10 2.95 11.09
C GLY A 300 8.19 2.30 11.96
N ASN A 301 8.28 0.96 12.02
CA ASN A 301 9.38 0.31 12.72
C ASN A 301 10.72 0.64 12.06
N GLY A 302 11.75 0.82 12.89
CA GLY A 302 13.09 1.21 12.46
C GLY A 302 13.26 2.71 12.19
N PHE A 303 12.21 3.53 12.32
CA PHE A 303 12.30 4.98 12.09
C PHE A 303 13.18 5.69 13.12
N ASP A 304 13.23 5.15 14.34
CA ASP A 304 14.16 5.53 15.41
C ASP A 304 15.62 5.35 15.00
N ARG A 305 15.94 4.30 14.23
CA ARG A 305 17.30 4.08 13.71
C ARG A 305 17.60 4.96 12.51
N ILE A 306 16.70 5.04 11.55
CA ILE A 306 16.97 5.76 10.31
C ILE A 306 17.11 7.27 10.53
N ILE A 307 16.41 7.84 11.52
CA ILE A 307 16.51 9.27 11.82
C ILE A 307 17.91 9.65 12.31
N GLU A 308 18.63 8.75 12.98
CA GLU A 308 20.00 8.97 13.42
C GLU A 308 20.95 9.05 12.22
N ILE A 309 20.80 8.15 11.26
CA ILE A 309 21.59 8.16 10.02
C ILE A 309 21.28 9.41 9.19
N LEU A 310 19.99 9.74 9.02
CA LEU A 310 19.58 10.95 8.29
C LEU A 310 20.19 12.21 8.90
N ARG A 311 20.32 12.26 10.23
CA ARG A 311 20.99 13.37 10.93
C ARG A 311 22.50 13.37 10.73
N GLU A 312 23.16 12.22 10.84
CA GLU A 312 24.60 12.07 10.60
C GLU A 312 24.97 12.53 9.18
N LEU A 313 24.15 12.15 8.19
CA LEU A 313 24.34 12.50 6.80
C LEU A 313 23.79 13.88 6.42
N GLU A 314 23.25 14.64 7.39
CA GLU A 314 22.61 15.94 7.19
C GLU A 314 21.47 15.96 6.15
N ILE A 315 20.84 14.80 5.92
CA ILE A 315 19.69 14.64 5.04
C ILE A 315 18.44 15.10 5.77
N ASN A 316 17.87 16.21 5.31
CA ASN A 316 16.67 16.79 5.91
C ASN A 316 15.39 16.62 5.07
N GLU A 317 15.50 16.17 3.83
CA GLU A 317 14.35 15.93 2.96
C GLU A 317 14.32 14.46 2.51
N VAL A 318 13.14 13.86 2.59
CA VAL A 318 12.84 12.56 2.00
C VAL A 318 11.62 12.68 1.09
N VAL A 319 11.46 11.75 0.17
CA VAL A 319 10.34 11.74 -0.78
C VAL A 319 9.30 10.69 -0.45
N PHE A 320 8.08 10.96 -0.89
CA PHE A 320 6.96 10.03 -0.86
C PHE A 320 6.06 10.24 -2.07
N PRO A 321 5.40 9.21 -2.57
CA PRO A 321 4.58 9.32 -3.77
C PRO A 321 3.16 9.81 -3.44
N ILE A 322 2.58 10.64 -4.30
CA ILE A 322 1.19 11.07 -4.23
C ILE A 322 0.66 11.37 -5.61
N GLY A 323 -0.44 10.75 -6.04
CA GLY A 323 -1.05 10.99 -7.35
C GLY A 323 -0.09 10.77 -8.53
N GLY A 324 0.81 9.78 -8.45
CA GLY A 324 1.73 9.43 -9.54
C GLY A 324 2.93 10.36 -9.66
N ARG A 325 3.30 11.09 -8.58
CA ARG A 325 4.52 11.91 -8.53
C ARG A 325 5.19 11.81 -7.17
N LEU A 326 6.50 12.01 -7.13
CA LEU A 326 7.23 12.16 -5.87
C LEU A 326 7.04 13.57 -5.31
N ALA A 327 6.52 13.65 -4.09
CA ALA A 327 6.52 14.84 -3.26
C ALA A 327 7.67 14.75 -2.25
N LYS A 328 8.07 15.89 -1.70
CA LYS A 328 9.12 16.00 -0.68
C LYS A 328 8.50 16.40 0.66
N VAL A 329 9.05 15.88 1.75
CA VAL A 329 8.82 16.39 3.10
C VAL A 329 10.15 16.71 3.76
N ALA A 330 10.17 17.85 4.44
CA ALA A 330 11.28 18.20 5.32
C ALA A 330 11.05 17.59 6.71
N LEU A 331 12.05 16.88 7.22
CA LEU A 331 12.01 16.24 8.54
C LEU A 331 12.21 17.26 9.68
N ARG A 332 12.88 18.38 9.38
CA ARG A 332 12.98 19.55 10.26
C ARG A 332 12.59 20.81 9.49
N ALA A 333 11.79 21.66 10.13
CA ALA A 333 11.39 22.94 9.58
C ALA A 333 12.56 23.94 9.67
N SER A 334 13.10 24.34 8.51
CA SER A 334 14.05 25.47 8.42
C SER A 334 13.25 26.77 8.24
N ARG A 335 13.91 27.93 8.40
CA ARG A 335 13.29 29.23 8.08
C ARG A 335 12.77 29.26 6.64
N GLU A 336 13.55 28.72 5.71
CA GLU A 336 13.17 28.61 4.30
C GLU A 336 11.91 27.74 4.11
N HIS A 337 11.80 26.60 4.81
CA HIS A 337 10.60 25.77 4.77
C HIS A 337 9.36 26.53 5.25
N ILE A 338 9.50 27.29 6.34
CA ILE A 338 8.40 28.09 6.90
C ILE A 338 7.99 29.22 5.94
N GLU A 339 8.96 29.90 5.32
CA GLU A 339 8.68 30.94 4.32
C GLU A 339 8.04 30.38 3.07
N ARG A 340 8.51 29.23 2.58
CA ARG A 340 7.91 28.52 1.44
C ARG A 340 6.48 28.10 1.75
N ALA A 341 6.22 27.55 2.94
CA ALA A 341 4.88 27.16 3.38
C ALA A 341 3.91 28.35 3.46
N LYS A 342 4.39 29.54 3.85
CA LYS A 342 3.59 30.78 3.86
C LYS A 342 3.22 31.27 2.45
N ARG A 343 4.01 30.94 1.43
CA ARG A 343 3.76 31.32 0.02
C ARG A 343 2.77 30.40 -0.68
N VAL A 344 2.57 29.18 -0.17
CA VAL A 344 1.56 28.27 -0.70
C VAL A 344 0.20 28.70 -0.14
N GLU A 345 -0.58 29.45 -0.92
CA GLU A 345 -1.99 29.64 -0.62
C GLU A 345 -2.68 28.28 -0.60
N ILE A 346 -3.17 27.88 0.56
CA ILE A 346 -4.03 26.70 0.69
C ILE A 346 -5.31 27.04 -0.07
N PRO A 347 -5.66 26.33 -1.16
CA PRO A 347 -6.93 26.55 -1.83
C PRO A 347 -8.03 26.34 -0.79
N GLN A 348 -8.77 27.40 -0.47
CA GLN A 348 -9.96 27.28 0.36
C GLN A 348 -10.85 26.24 -0.32
N PRO A 349 -11.34 25.20 0.39
CA PRO A 349 -12.27 24.25 -0.20
C PRO A 349 -13.51 25.02 -0.65
N GLY A 350 -13.54 25.33 -1.94
CA GLY A 350 -14.64 26.02 -2.58
C GLY A 350 -15.87 25.15 -2.48
N THR A 351 -16.99 25.77 -2.11
CA THR A 351 -18.32 25.18 -2.18
C THR A 351 -18.67 24.90 -3.65
N SER A 352 -18.11 23.84 -4.23
CA SER A 352 -18.68 23.20 -5.41
C SER A 352 -19.01 21.77 -5.01
N ILE A 353 -20.31 21.52 -4.85
CA ILE A 353 -20.82 20.17 -5.03
C ILE A 353 -20.39 19.80 -6.46
N ALA A 354 -19.51 18.80 -6.54
CA ALA A 354 -18.96 18.24 -7.77
C ALA A 354 -18.13 19.20 -8.62
N GLY A 355 -16.91 19.57 -8.20
CA GLY A 355 -15.73 19.77 -9.09
C GLY A 355 -15.84 20.71 -10.30
N PHE A 356 -16.95 21.42 -10.47
CA PHE A 356 -17.27 22.33 -11.55
C PHE A 356 -17.36 23.72 -10.97
N SER A 357 -16.75 24.67 -11.67
CA SER A 357 -16.88 26.09 -11.40
C SER A 357 -18.34 26.55 -11.57
N ARG A 358 -18.71 27.68 -10.94
CA ARG A 358 -20.06 28.28 -11.11
C ARG A 358 -20.37 28.58 -12.58
N ALA A 359 -19.34 28.95 -13.35
CA ALA A 359 -19.42 29.17 -14.79
C ALA A 359 -19.77 27.87 -15.55
N GLU A 360 -19.13 26.74 -15.20
CA GLU A 360 -19.45 25.43 -15.77
C GLU A 360 -20.85 24.91 -15.37
N LEU A 361 -21.38 25.38 -14.24
CA LEU A 361 -22.74 25.09 -13.79
C LEU A 361 -23.80 26.07 -14.35
N GLY A 362 -23.41 27.03 -15.21
CA GLY A 362 -24.32 28.03 -15.77
C GLY A 362 -24.95 28.94 -14.71
N LEU A 363 -24.34 29.06 -13.53
CA LEU A 363 -24.83 29.91 -12.46
C LEU A 363 -24.36 31.35 -12.68
N PRO A 364 -25.21 32.36 -12.44
CA PRO A 364 -24.84 33.75 -12.59
C PRO A 364 -23.66 34.11 -11.70
N GLU A 365 -22.78 34.98 -12.20
CA GLU A 365 -21.73 35.57 -11.38
C GLU A 365 -22.36 36.31 -10.21
N ILE A 366 -21.77 36.13 -9.03
CA ILE A 366 -22.17 36.87 -7.84
C ILE A 366 -21.44 38.19 -7.88
N ASP A 367 -22.18 39.29 -7.71
CA ASP A 367 -21.56 40.58 -7.54
C ASP A 367 -20.88 40.68 -6.16
N GLU A 368 -20.03 41.69 -5.98
CA GLU A 368 -19.29 41.90 -4.73
C GLU A 368 -20.20 42.13 -3.52
N GLU A 369 -21.46 42.54 -3.73
CA GLU A 369 -22.42 42.81 -2.66
C GLU A 369 -23.03 41.50 -2.15
N GLU A 370 -23.40 40.60 -3.05
CA GLU A 370 -23.86 39.24 -2.78
C GLU A 370 -22.72 38.40 -2.13
N GLU A 371 -21.48 38.61 -2.57
CA GLU A 371 -20.30 37.97 -1.98
C GLU A 371 -20.02 38.48 -0.55
N ARG A 372 -20.14 39.80 -0.31
CA ARG A 372 -20.08 40.39 1.04
C ARG A 372 -21.20 39.85 1.93
N ARG A 373 -22.42 39.70 1.41
CA ARG A 373 -23.57 39.17 2.15
C ARG A 373 -23.40 37.69 2.52
N LEU A 374 -22.85 36.88 1.61
CA LEU A 374 -22.50 35.48 1.88
C LEU A 374 -21.37 35.37 2.92
N ALA A 375 -20.37 36.26 2.87
CA ALA A 375 -19.31 36.32 3.87
C ALA A 375 -19.84 36.69 5.26
N GLU A 376 -20.76 37.65 5.36
CA GLU A 376 -21.43 38.01 6.61
C GLU A 376 -22.29 36.88 7.18
N LEU A 377 -23.03 36.17 6.32
CA LEU A 377 -23.82 34.99 6.71
C LEU A 377 -22.92 33.86 7.24
N ARG A 378 -21.76 33.64 6.62
CA ARG A 378 -20.74 32.68 7.11
C ARG A 378 -20.17 33.11 8.47
N ALA A 379 -19.88 34.39 8.66
CA ALA A 379 -19.40 34.93 9.92
C ALA A 379 -20.43 34.81 11.06
N ARG A 380 -21.73 34.91 10.73
CA ARG A 380 -22.83 34.65 11.69
C ARG A 380 -22.98 33.18 12.05
N ASN A 381 -22.85 32.27 11.08
CA ASN A 381 -22.94 30.82 11.32
C ASN A 381 -21.78 30.26 12.16
N VAL A 382 -20.60 30.89 12.11
CA VAL A 382 -19.46 30.50 12.98
C VAL A 382 -19.68 30.96 14.43
N ARG A 383 -20.42 32.05 14.67
CA ARG A 383 -20.70 32.56 16.03
C ARG A 383 -21.74 31.73 16.81
N ASP A 384 -22.62 30.98 16.13
CA ASP A 384 -23.68 30.19 16.79
C ASP A 384 -23.26 28.75 17.16
N VAL A 385 -21.98 28.39 16.98
CA VAL A 385 -21.39 27.12 17.47
C VAL A 385 -20.76 27.28 18.87
N GLY A 386 -20.87 28.46 19.48
CA GLY A 386 -20.44 28.74 20.86
C GLY A 386 -21.53 28.48 21.90
N SER A 387 -21.42 27.38 22.63
CA SER A 387 -22.04 27.10 23.94
C SER A 387 -23.49 27.62 24.17
N LYS A 388 -24.49 26.83 23.78
CA LYS A 388 -25.84 26.93 24.39
C LYS A 388 -26.04 25.78 25.39
N ARG A 389 -26.01 26.14 26.68
CA ARG A 389 -26.51 25.31 27.79
C ARG A 389 -27.96 24.90 27.46
N ARG A 390 -28.27 23.60 27.58
CA ARG A 390 -29.64 23.08 27.47
C ARG A 390 -30.53 23.75 28.53
N ALA A 391 -31.49 24.53 28.08
CA ALA A 391 -32.63 24.96 28.89
C ALA A 391 -33.63 23.79 29.00
N GLY A 392 -34.19 23.63 30.20
CA GLY A 392 -34.99 22.47 30.60
C GLY A 392 -36.31 22.32 29.85
N SER A 393 -36.71 21.06 29.65
CA SER A 393 -38.02 20.67 29.18
C SER A 393 -39.07 20.85 30.29
N PRO A 394 -40.28 21.35 30.01
CA PRO A 394 -41.32 21.47 31.02
C PRO A 394 -41.96 20.11 31.33
N GLU A 395 -42.29 19.94 32.62
CA GLU A 395 -42.98 18.79 33.19
C GLU A 395 -44.31 18.51 32.51
N ARG A 396 -44.61 17.23 32.28
CA ARG A 396 -45.98 16.75 32.26
C ARG A 396 -46.08 15.41 32.98
N ALA A 397 -46.78 15.46 34.11
CA ALA A 397 -47.12 14.33 34.96
C ALA A 397 -48.02 13.32 34.25
N THR A 398 -47.77 12.02 34.49
CA THR A 398 -48.81 11.04 34.83
C THR A 398 -48.21 9.70 35.28
N LYS A 399 -48.41 9.39 36.56
CA LYS A 399 -48.73 8.09 37.20
C LYS A 399 -48.05 6.79 36.73
N SER A 400 -47.29 6.22 37.66
CA SER A 400 -46.95 4.78 37.79
C SER A 400 -48.21 3.90 37.93
N PRO A 401 -48.11 2.58 37.69
CA PRO A 401 -47.70 1.71 38.80
C PRO A 401 -46.67 0.60 38.50
N SER A 402 -45.95 0.28 39.58
CA SER A 402 -45.24 -0.95 40.01
C SER A 402 -45.48 -2.25 39.20
N ALA A 403 -44.43 -2.95 38.76
CA ALA A 403 -43.65 -3.99 39.48
C ALA A 403 -44.28 -5.40 39.48
N GLY A 404 -43.54 -6.38 38.94
CA GLY A 404 -43.85 -7.81 39.11
C GLY A 404 -43.28 -8.70 37.99
N SER A 405 -42.20 -9.42 38.28
CA SER A 405 -41.82 -10.73 37.69
C SER A 405 -41.70 -11.71 38.87
N PRO A 406 -41.61 -13.06 38.72
CA PRO A 406 -41.49 -13.90 37.50
C PRO A 406 -42.32 -15.23 37.53
N GLU A 407 -42.06 -16.12 36.55
CA GLU A 407 -42.36 -17.58 36.48
C GLU A 407 -43.82 -18.04 36.23
N THR A 408 -44.18 -19.12 35.51
CA THR A 408 -43.54 -20.21 34.74
C THR A 408 -44.60 -20.91 33.84
N ALA A 409 -44.12 -21.64 32.83
CA ALA A 409 -44.64 -22.89 32.24
C ALA A 409 -45.76 -22.93 31.17
N ARG A 410 -45.32 -23.44 30.00
CA ARG A 410 -45.90 -24.47 29.11
C ARG A 410 -47.27 -24.23 28.41
N GLY A 411 -47.23 -24.34 27.08
CA GLY A 411 -48.40 -24.74 26.29
C GLY A 411 -48.20 -24.59 24.78
N ALA A 412 -47.98 -25.70 24.09
CA ALA A 412 -47.85 -25.78 22.64
C ALA A 412 -49.17 -25.45 21.89
N ARG A 413 -49.08 -24.85 20.70
CA ARG A 413 -49.61 -25.38 19.41
C ARG A 413 -49.84 -24.28 18.34
N SER A 414 -49.50 -24.70 17.11
CA SER A 414 -50.11 -24.38 15.81
C SER A 414 -50.22 -22.94 15.34
N SER A 415 -49.36 -22.62 14.36
CA SER A 415 -49.59 -21.63 13.31
C SER A 415 -50.70 -22.07 12.35
N PRO A 416 -51.47 -21.11 11.82
CA PRO A 416 -51.82 -21.17 10.41
C PRO A 416 -51.53 -19.87 9.64
N LYS A 417 -51.13 -20.09 8.39
CA LYS A 417 -50.90 -19.15 7.29
C LYS A 417 -52.06 -18.14 7.12
N ARG A 418 -51.71 -16.88 6.85
CA ARG A 418 -52.51 -15.88 6.11
C ARG A 418 -51.64 -15.35 4.97
N THR A 419 -51.82 -15.84 3.75
CA THR A 419 -52.62 -15.26 2.64
C THR A 419 -52.15 -13.87 2.19
N ALA A 420 -51.50 -13.85 1.03
CA ALA A 420 -51.24 -12.68 0.20
C ALA A 420 -52.54 -12.15 -0.43
N PRO A 421 -52.63 -10.85 -0.75
CA PRO A 421 -53.58 -10.35 -1.74
C PRO A 421 -52.94 -10.16 -3.13
N ALA A 422 -53.78 -10.40 -4.13
CA ALA A 422 -53.49 -10.48 -5.55
C ALA A 422 -53.27 -9.12 -6.25
N LYS A 423 -52.53 -9.19 -7.36
CA LYS A 423 -52.43 -8.15 -8.40
C LYS A 423 -53.74 -8.02 -9.20
N PRO A 424 -54.10 -6.82 -9.68
CA PRO A 424 -54.86 -6.64 -10.92
C PRO A 424 -53.92 -6.43 -12.12
N ALA A 425 -54.41 -6.81 -13.29
CA ALA A 425 -53.69 -6.90 -14.55
C ALA A 425 -53.84 -5.65 -15.45
N LYS A 426 -52.78 -5.45 -16.25
CA LYS A 426 -52.70 -4.90 -17.62
C LYS A 426 -53.36 -3.55 -17.96
N GLU A 427 -52.52 -2.63 -18.44
CA GLU A 427 -52.67 -2.02 -19.77
C GLU A 427 -51.31 -1.52 -20.31
N SER A 428 -51.07 -1.77 -21.60
CA SER A 428 -49.85 -1.44 -22.35
C SER A 428 -49.93 -0.05 -22.98
N PRO A 429 -48.80 0.60 -23.30
CA PRO A 429 -48.74 1.27 -24.60
C PRO A 429 -47.43 1.06 -25.39
N LYS A 430 -47.66 0.66 -26.65
CA LYS A 430 -47.05 1.08 -27.93
C LYS A 430 -45.55 1.41 -27.99
N ALA A 431 -44.87 0.59 -28.79
CA ALA A 431 -43.54 0.77 -29.36
C ALA A 431 -43.46 1.87 -30.43
N LYS A 432 -42.30 2.54 -30.50
CA LYS A 432 -41.69 3.19 -31.68
C LYS A 432 -40.15 3.19 -31.53
N PRO A 433 -39.38 3.36 -32.62
CA PRO A 433 -38.41 2.36 -33.07
C PRO A 433 -36.96 2.61 -32.61
N SER A 434 -36.19 1.54 -32.48
CA SER A 434 -34.73 1.59 -32.26
C SER A 434 -34.01 1.99 -33.55
N SER A 435 -33.21 3.05 -33.48
CA SER A 435 -32.22 3.40 -34.49
C SER A 435 -31.08 2.38 -34.49
N ALA A 436 -30.81 1.79 -35.66
CA ALA A 436 -29.64 0.96 -35.89
C ALA A 436 -28.36 1.82 -35.95
N PRO A 437 -27.21 1.33 -35.44
CA PRO A 437 -25.93 1.98 -35.68
C PRO A 437 -25.43 1.74 -37.12
N PRO A 438 -24.68 2.68 -37.73
CA PRO A 438 -24.16 2.55 -39.10
C PRO A 438 -23.03 1.52 -39.20
N PRO A 439 -22.78 0.95 -40.40
CA PRO A 439 -21.82 -0.13 -40.60
C PRO A 439 -20.37 0.39 -40.62
N GLU A 440 -19.47 -0.39 -40.01
CA GLU A 440 -18.02 -0.16 -40.04
C GLU A 440 -17.42 -0.35 -41.45
N PRO A 441 -16.40 0.44 -41.83
CA PRO A 441 -15.75 0.31 -43.14
C PRO A 441 -14.83 -0.91 -43.21
N LYS A 442 -14.98 -1.68 -44.30
CA LYS A 442 -14.20 -2.88 -44.64
C LYS A 442 -12.71 -2.56 -44.82
N ALA A 443 -11.85 -3.29 -44.10
CA ALA A 443 -10.41 -3.34 -44.34
C ALA A 443 -10.09 -4.21 -45.58
N PRO A 444 -9.09 -3.85 -46.43
CA PRO A 444 -8.70 -4.63 -47.59
C PRO A 444 -7.82 -5.84 -47.23
N ALA A 445 -7.93 -6.90 -48.03
CA ALA A 445 -7.32 -8.21 -47.79
C ALA A 445 -5.89 -8.36 -48.37
N LYS A 446 -4.98 -8.87 -47.51
CA LYS A 446 -3.82 -9.79 -47.71
C LYS A 446 -2.67 -9.43 -48.68
N PRO A 447 -1.41 -9.81 -48.34
CA PRO A 447 -0.92 -11.15 -48.70
C PRO A 447 -0.30 -11.95 -47.54
N ALA A 448 -0.32 -13.27 -47.72
CA ALA A 448 0.17 -14.29 -46.79
C ALA A 448 1.69 -14.31 -46.65
N ALA A 449 2.20 -14.33 -45.42
CA ALA A 449 3.58 -14.68 -45.09
C ALA A 449 3.62 -16.05 -44.39
N LYS A 450 4.60 -16.86 -44.80
CA LYS A 450 4.79 -18.28 -44.49
C LYS A 450 4.93 -18.56 -42.99
N ALA A 451 4.28 -19.61 -42.51
CA ALA A 451 4.52 -20.19 -41.19
C ALA A 451 5.91 -20.89 -41.15
N PRO A 452 6.69 -20.75 -40.07
CA PRO A 452 7.90 -21.53 -39.87
C PRO A 452 7.54 -22.99 -39.52
N ALA A 453 8.36 -23.91 -40.04
CA ALA A 453 8.19 -25.36 -39.90
C ALA A 453 8.29 -25.82 -38.44
N LYS A 454 7.39 -26.74 -38.04
CA LYS A 454 7.45 -27.49 -36.77
C LYS A 454 8.72 -28.36 -36.71
N PRO A 455 9.46 -28.40 -35.59
CA PRO A 455 10.42 -29.46 -35.34
C PRO A 455 9.69 -30.79 -35.10
N ALA A 456 10.19 -31.86 -35.71
CA ALA A 456 9.69 -33.21 -35.54
C ALA A 456 9.88 -33.70 -34.09
N ALA A 457 8.80 -34.23 -33.50
CA ALA A 457 8.85 -34.90 -32.21
C ALA A 457 9.65 -36.20 -32.31
N LYS A 458 10.76 -36.30 -31.57
CA LYS A 458 11.41 -37.58 -31.25
C LYS A 458 10.61 -38.27 -30.15
N ALA A 459 10.24 -39.53 -30.38
CA ALA A 459 9.58 -40.38 -29.40
C ALA A 459 10.48 -40.64 -28.18
N PRO A 460 9.94 -40.70 -26.94
CA PRO A 460 10.71 -41.06 -25.77
C PRO A 460 11.03 -42.57 -25.76
N ALA A 461 12.28 -42.89 -25.48
CA ALA A 461 12.74 -44.26 -25.25
C ALA A 461 12.11 -44.83 -23.96
N LYS A 462 11.64 -46.09 -24.04
CA LYS A 462 11.15 -46.87 -22.88
C LYS A 462 12.27 -47.08 -21.85
N PRO A 463 12.02 -46.92 -20.54
CA PRO A 463 12.93 -47.42 -19.51
C PRO A 463 12.82 -48.95 -19.42
N ALA A 464 13.98 -49.62 -19.35
CA ALA A 464 14.08 -51.05 -19.09
C ALA A 464 13.62 -51.37 -17.64
N ALA A 465 12.81 -52.41 -17.51
CA ALA A 465 12.37 -52.94 -16.22
C ALA A 465 13.55 -53.51 -15.43
N LYS A 466 13.79 -53.00 -14.22
CA LYS A 466 14.68 -53.63 -13.23
C LYS A 466 13.88 -54.67 -12.43
N ALA A 467 14.40 -55.89 -12.38
CA ALA A 467 13.87 -56.99 -11.57
C ALA A 467 13.99 -56.70 -10.06
N PRO A 468 13.07 -57.22 -9.22
CA PRO A 468 13.12 -57.00 -7.78
C PRO A 468 14.20 -57.84 -7.10
N ALA A 469 14.98 -57.20 -6.22
CA ALA A 469 15.97 -57.86 -5.37
C ALA A 469 15.28 -58.66 -4.24
N LYS A 470 15.75 -59.89 -4.02
CA LYS A 470 15.36 -60.78 -2.90
C LYS A 470 15.77 -60.20 -1.54
N PRO A 471 15.01 -60.45 -0.46
CA PRO A 471 15.37 -60.02 0.89
C PRO A 471 16.46 -60.91 1.50
N ALA A 472 17.50 -60.30 2.05
CA ALA A 472 18.51 -60.98 2.86
C ALA A 472 18.03 -61.13 4.31
N ALA A 473 18.17 -62.34 4.83
CA ALA A 473 17.75 -62.77 6.14
C ALA A 473 18.62 -62.19 7.27
N LYS A 474 17.96 -61.90 8.41
CA LYS A 474 18.58 -61.68 9.72
C LYS A 474 19.18 -62.98 10.27
N ALA A 475 20.32 -62.87 10.95
CA ALA A 475 20.78 -63.82 11.97
C ALA A 475 21.63 -63.07 13.03
N PRO A 476 21.74 -63.60 14.26
CA PRO A 476 21.52 -62.82 15.49
C PRO A 476 22.79 -62.36 16.22
N ALA A 477 22.55 -61.53 17.24
CA ALA A 477 23.49 -60.98 18.20
C ALA A 477 24.27 -62.02 19.02
N LYS A 478 25.47 -61.62 19.41
CA LYS A 478 26.11 -61.96 20.69
C LYS A 478 26.82 -60.73 21.23
#